data_AF-A0A534YQ95-F1
#
_entry.id   AF-A0A534YQ95-F1
#
_cell.length_a   1.000
_cell.length_b   1.000
_cell.length_c   1.000
_cell.angle_alpha   90.00
_cell.angle_beta   90.00
_cell.angle_gamma   90.00
#
_symmetry.space_group_name_H-M   'P 1'
#
loop_
_entity.id
_entity.type
_entity.pdbx_description
1 polymer ?
#
loop_
_entity_poly.entity_id
_entity_poly.type
_entity_poly.pdbx_seq_one_letter_code
_entity_poly.pdbx_strand_id
1 'polypeptide(L)'
;MVPGVGEEALAILDAGSYFGEMALIDDTPRSADATAQQSCSLYVIQKTDLEQLMFQHKDLAYELLWTFVRTLSARLRETNDKIKAFFAISARF
;
A
#
# COMPACT_ATOMS: atom_id res chain seq x y z
N MET A 1 2.43 16.09 -4.26
CA MET A 1 1.65 17.34 -4.42
C MET A 1 1.45 17.59 -5.90
N VAL A 2 0.23 17.39 -6.41
CA VAL A 2 -0.11 17.78 -7.79
C VAL A 2 -0.51 19.25 -7.74
N PRO A 3 0.14 20.17 -8.49
CA PRO A 3 -0.25 21.59 -8.44
C PRO A 3 -1.73 21.77 -8.81
N GLY A 4 -2.51 22.41 -7.93
CA GLY A 4 -3.94 22.68 -8.14
C GLY A 4 -4.90 21.63 -7.55
N VAL A 5 -4.39 20.50 -7.06
CA VAL A 5 -5.16 19.47 -6.35
C VAL A 5 -4.51 19.34 -4.97
N GLY A 6 -5.28 19.50 -3.89
CA GLY A 6 -4.73 19.48 -2.52
C GLY A 6 -4.11 18.13 -2.12
N GLU A 7 -3.96 17.90 -0.82
CA GLU A 7 -3.68 16.54 -0.32
C GLU A 7 -4.91 15.65 -0.58
N GLU A 8 -4.73 14.61 -1.39
CA GLU A 8 -5.77 13.62 -1.66
C GLU A 8 -5.44 12.32 -0.93
N ALA A 9 -6.40 11.82 -0.15
CA ALA A 9 -6.26 10.54 0.51
C ALA A 9 -6.29 9.41 -0.53
N LEU A 10 -5.13 8.79 -0.79
CA LEU A 10 -5.03 7.69 -1.74
C LEU A 10 -5.85 6.48 -1.32
N ALA A 11 -5.99 6.23 -0.02
CA ALA A 11 -6.84 5.18 0.54
C ALA A 11 -7.17 5.50 2.01
N ILE A 12 -8.27 4.93 2.51
CA ILE A 12 -8.59 4.87 3.94
C ILE A 12 -8.38 3.43 4.39
N LEU A 13 -7.63 3.23 5.47
CA LEU A 13 -7.26 1.91 5.98
C LEU A 13 -7.91 1.69 7.34
N ASP A 14 -8.67 0.60 7.46
CA ASP A 14 -9.31 0.18 8.70
C ASP A 14 -8.55 -0.96 9.38
N ALA A 15 -8.97 -1.32 10.60
CA ALA A 15 -8.40 -2.45 11.34
C ALA A 15 -8.35 -3.73 10.49
N GLY A 16 -7.20 -4.41 10.52
CA GLY A 16 -6.91 -5.59 9.67
C GLY A 16 -6.21 -5.24 8.36
N SER A 17 -6.15 -3.96 7.99
CA SER A 17 -5.35 -3.48 6.85
C SER A 17 -3.86 -3.35 7.23
N TYR A 18 -3.02 -3.33 6.21
CA TYR A 18 -1.58 -3.03 6.35
C TYR A 18 -1.12 -2.13 5.18
N PHE A 19 0.06 -1.54 5.32
CA PHE A 19 0.66 -0.69 4.28
C PHE A 19 2.18 -0.69 4.39
N GLY A 20 2.85 -0.09 3.39
CA GLY A 20 4.30 -0.01 3.35
C GLY A 20 4.98 -1.25 2.78
N GLU A 21 4.21 -2.17 2.20
CA GLU A 21 4.70 -3.40 1.58
C GLU A 21 5.56 -3.14 0.35
N MET A 22 5.30 -2.07 -0.40
CA MET A 22 6.07 -1.71 -1.60
C MET A 22 7.56 -1.57 -1.27
N ALA A 23 7.88 -0.73 -0.29
CA ALA A 23 9.26 -0.51 0.16
C ALA A 23 9.93 -1.76 0.76
N LEU A 24 9.16 -2.71 1.29
CA LEU A 24 9.70 -4.01 1.72
C LEU A 24 10.09 -4.91 0.54
N ILE A 25 9.41 -4.76 -0.61
CA ILE A 25 9.57 -5.62 -1.78
C ILE A 25 10.59 -5.06 -2.77
N ASP A 26 10.51 -3.77 -3.10
CA ASP A 26 11.26 -3.15 -4.19
C ASP A 26 12.45 -2.29 -3.75
N ASP A 27 12.66 -2.16 -2.43
CA ASP A 27 13.72 -1.35 -1.81
C ASP A 27 13.71 0.13 -2.23
N THR A 28 12.53 0.67 -2.52
CA THR A 28 12.35 2.08 -2.85
C THR A 28 11.80 2.89 -1.68
N PRO A 29 11.91 4.24 -1.70
CA PRO A 29 11.28 5.09 -0.70
C PRO A 29 9.77 4.85 -0.59
N ARG A 30 9.18 5.23 0.55
CA ARG A 30 7.72 5.14 0.77
C ARG A 30 6.98 5.85 -0.37
N SER A 31 6.02 5.15 -0.97
CA SER A 31 5.24 5.66 -2.11
C SER A 31 4.23 6.75 -1.70
N ALA A 32 3.86 6.81 -0.43
CA ALA A 32 2.96 7.79 0.14
C ALA A 32 3.17 7.90 1.66
N ASP A 33 2.70 9.01 2.23
CA ASP A 33 2.58 9.20 3.67
C ASP A 33 1.37 8.43 4.22
N ALA A 34 1.45 8.05 5.50
CA ALA A 34 0.35 7.44 6.23
C ALA A 34 0.12 8.20 7.54
N THR A 35 -1.05 8.82 7.67
CA THR A 35 -1.41 9.64 8.83
C THR A 35 -2.53 8.95 9.60
N ALA A 36 -2.34 8.77 10.91
CA ALA A 36 -3.36 8.21 11.77
C ALA A 36 -4.50 9.23 11.99
N GLN A 37 -5.70 8.92 11.50
CA GLN A 37 -6.89 9.75 11.71
C GLN A 37 -7.44 9.63 13.13
N GLN A 38 -7.18 8.50 13.79
CA GLN A 38 -7.60 8.18 15.16
C GLN A 38 -6.47 7.43 15.87
N SER A 39 -6.53 7.32 17.19
CA SER A 39 -5.58 6.50 17.95
C SER A 39 -5.62 5.05 17.47
N CYS A 40 -4.48 4.52 17.05
CA CYS A 40 -4.34 3.15 16.55
C CYS A 40 -3.06 2.50 17.08
N SER A 41 -3.02 1.17 17.02
CA SER A 41 -1.81 0.38 17.26
C SER A 41 -1.44 -0.38 15.99
N LEU A 42 -0.16 -0.39 15.66
CA LEU A 42 0.37 -1.04 14.46
C LEU A 42 1.45 -2.04 14.85
N TYR A 43 1.48 -3.17 14.14
CA TYR A 43 2.61 -4.08 14.16
C TYR A 43 3.52 -3.76 12.98
N VAL A 44 4.82 -3.86 13.19
CA VAL A 44 5.84 -3.54 12.18
C VAL A 44 6.61 -4.82 11.85
N ILE A 45 6.72 -5.11 10.55
CA ILE A 45 7.65 -6.10 10.03
C ILE A 45 8.85 -5.34 9.48
N GLN A 46 10.02 -5.53 10.09
CA GLN A 46 11.24 -4.94 9.56
C GLN A 46 11.71 -5.72 8.33
N LYS A 47 12.38 -5.04 7.40
CA LYS A 47 12.94 -5.68 6.21
C LYS A 47 13.87 -6.85 6.55
N THR A 48 14.72 -6.66 7.56
CA THR A 48 15.62 -7.71 8.05
C THR A 48 14.87 -8.94 8.55
N ASP A 49 13.72 -8.76 9.19
CA ASP A 49 12.90 -9.86 9.71
C ASP A 49 12.24 -10.62 8.55
N LEU A 50 11.77 -9.89 7.53
CA LEU A 50 11.24 -10.50 6.31
C LEU A 50 12.31 -11.30 5.56
N GLU A 51 13.51 -10.74 5.40
CA GLU A 51 14.64 -11.42 4.78
C GLU A 51 14.99 -12.70 5.54
N GLN A 52 15.13 -12.62 6.88
CA GLN A 52 15.39 -13.80 7.72
C GLN A 52 14.29 -14.86 7.57
N LEU A 53 13.02 -14.45 7.54
CA LEU A 53 11.87 -15.33 7.34
C LEU A 53 11.96 -16.07 6.00
N MET A 54 12.33 -15.37 4.92
CA MET A 54 12.51 -15.98 3.59
C MET A 54 13.58 -17.08 3.57
N PHE A 55 14.61 -16.98 4.42
CA PHE A 55 15.63 -18.02 4.55
C PHE A 55 15.19 -19.18 5.45
N GLN A 56 14.63 -18.87 6.62
CA GLN A 56 14.38 -19.83 7.70
C GLN A 56 13.04 -20.56 7.57
N HIS A 57 11.98 -19.88 7.10
CA HIS A 57 10.61 -20.40 7.09
C HIS A 57 9.91 -20.07 5.76
N LYS A 58 10.29 -20.80 4.72
CA LYS A 58 9.85 -20.54 3.33
C LYS A 58 8.34 -20.60 3.12
N ASP A 59 7.64 -21.52 3.79
CA ASP A 59 6.19 -21.65 3.65
C ASP A 59 5.47 -20.41 4.20
N LEU A 60 5.90 -19.91 5.35
CA LEU A 60 5.34 -18.69 5.94
C LEU A 60 5.71 -17.45 5.12
N ALA A 61 6.95 -17.38 4.63
CA ALA A 61 7.38 -16.32 3.73
C ALA A 61 6.54 -16.31 2.44
N TYR A 62 6.24 -17.47 1.87
CA TYR A 62 5.38 -17.60 0.70
C TYR A 62 3.98 -17.03 0.95
N GLU A 63 3.33 -17.40 2.06
CA GLU A 63 2.01 -16.88 2.42
C GLU A 63 2.00 -15.35 2.60
N LEU A 64 3.05 -14.81 3.22
CA LEU A 64 3.20 -13.37 3.42
C LEU A 64 3.41 -12.62 2.09
N LEU A 65 4.31 -13.12 1.24
CA LEU A 65 4.57 -12.57 -0.09
C LEU A 65 3.31 -12.65 -0.98
N TRP A 66 2.59 -13.77 -0.93
CA TRP A 66 1.33 -13.92 -1.67
C TRP A 66 0.26 -12.93 -1.20
N THR A 67 0.22 -12.65 0.11
CA THR A 67 -0.63 -11.62 0.67
C THR A 67 -0.26 -10.24 0.14
N PHE A 68 1.04 -9.90 0.06
CA PHE A 68 1.50 -8.66 -0.55
C PHE A 68 1.09 -8.53 -2.02
N VAL A 69 1.30 -9.59 -2.83
CA VAL A 69 0.94 -9.61 -4.25
C VAL A 69 -0.57 -9.38 -4.44
N ARG A 70 -1.42 -10.04 -3.64
CA ARG A 70 -2.88 -9.85 -3.72
C ARG A 70 -3.29 -8.41 -3.40
N THR A 71 -2.71 -7.83 -2.35
CA THR A 71 -3.00 -6.45 -1.94
C THR A 71 -2.54 -5.44 -2.97
N LEU A 72 -1.32 -5.58 -3.52
CA LEU A 72 -0.82 -4.72 -4.59
C LEU A 72 -1.69 -4.83 -5.85
N SER A 73 -2.13 -6.03 -6.20
CA SER A 73 -3.04 -6.25 -7.34
C SER A 73 -4.40 -5.57 -7.13
N ALA A 74 -4.95 -5.64 -5.91
CA ALA A 74 -6.20 -4.97 -5.57
C ALA A 74 -6.06 -3.44 -5.60
N ARG A 75 -5.01 -2.90 -4.97
CA ARG A 75 -4.71 -1.45 -4.98
C ARG A 75 -4.49 -0.92 -6.39
N LEU A 76 -3.79 -1.66 -7.25
CA LEU A 76 -3.58 -1.25 -8.64
C LEU A 76 -4.92 -1.15 -9.40
N ARG A 77 -5.85 -2.09 -9.20
CA ARG A 77 -7.20 -2.01 -9.78
C ARG A 77 -7.95 -0.78 -9.26
N GLU A 78 -7.94 -0.56 -7.96
CA GLU A 78 -8.59 0.61 -7.34
C GLU A 78 -8.02 1.92 -7.86
N THR A 79 -6.69 2.05 -7.94
CA THR A 79 -6.01 3.21 -8.53
C THR A 79 -6.39 3.41 -9.98
N ASN A 80 -6.43 2.34 -10.78
CA ASN A 80 -6.86 2.42 -12.17
C ASN A 80 -8.31 2.92 -12.29
N ASP A 81 -9.19 2.52 -11.38
CA ASP A 81 -10.59 2.96 -11.38
C ASP A 81 -10.74 4.42 -10.92
N LYS A 82 -9.94 4.86 -9.94
CA LYS A 82 -9.83 6.28 -9.55
C LYS A 82 -9.35 7.15 -10.71
N ILE A 83 -8.34 6.69 -11.44
CA ILE A 83 -7.82 7.38 -12.62
C ILE A 83 -8.90 7.50 -13.71
N LYS A 84 -9.63 6.43 -14.01
CA LYS A 84 -10.75 6.47 -14.98
C LYS A 84 -11.84 7.46 -14.54
N ALA A 85 -12.20 7.45 -13.26
CA ALA A 85 -13.20 8.36 -12.70
C ALA A 85 -12.74 9.82 -12.81
N PHE A 86 -11.48 10.10 -12.48
CA PHE A 86 -10.88 11.42 -12.62
C PHE A 86 -10.96 11.94 -14.06
N PHE A 87 -10.59 11.10 -15.05
CA PHE A 87 -10.70 11.46 -16.47
C PHE A 87 -12.15 11.66 -16.93
N ALA A 88 -13.10 10.85 -16.45
CA ALA A 88 -14.51 11.01 -16.79
C ALA A 88 -15.10 12.32 -16.25
N ILE A 89 -14.64 12.79 -15.09
CA ILE A 89 -15.05 14.06 -14.49
C ILE A 89 -14.42 15.23 -15.24
N SER A 90 -13.13 15.15 -15.57
CA SER A 90 -12.42 16.22 -16.28
C SER A 90 -12.82 16.36 -17.75
N ALA A 91 -13.32 15.30 -18.40
CA ALA A 91 -13.88 15.36 -19.75
C ALA A 91 -15.32 15.94 -19.83
N ARG A 92 -15.96 16.22 -18.69
CA ARG A 92 -17.31 16.83 -18.61
C ARG A 92 -17.28 18.36 -18.49
N PHE A 93 -16.10 18.96 -18.45
CA PHE A 93 -15.85 20.41 -18.49
C PHE A 93 -14.97 20.74 -19.69
#